data_AF-A0A1I7LPW5-F1
#
_entry.id   AF-A0A1I7LPW5-F1
#
_cell.length_a   1.000
_cell.length_b   1.000
_cell.length_c   1.000
_cell.angle_alpha   90.00
_cell.angle_beta   90.00
_cell.angle_gamma   90.00
#
_symmetry.space_group_name_H-M   'P 1'
#
loop_
_entity.id
_entity.type
_entity.pdbx_description
1 polymer ?
#
loop_
_entity_poly.entity_id
_entity_poly.type
_entity_poly.pdbx_seq_one_letter_code
_entity_poly.pdbx_strand_id
1 'polypeptide(L)' 'MSAHAIVTAIEEESLALCRLRATGRQDVDLEARDHHCRRIRSLIRQLRPLIGTVEKRTFGTAGRSEKGKPFTVARRRRAA' A
#
# COMPACT_ATOMS: atom_id res chain seq x y z
N MET A 1 7.96 9.97 15.69
CA MET A 1 7.20 8.71 15.85
C MET A 1 8.00 7.56 15.30
N SER A 2 7.98 6.39 15.94
CA SER A 2 8.56 5.16 15.40
C SER A 2 7.66 4.57 14.31
N ALA A 3 8.21 3.74 13.41
CA ALA A 3 7.42 3.02 12.39
C ALA A 3 6.30 2.19 13.04
N HIS A 4 6.61 1.54 14.16
CA HIS A 4 5.66 0.77 14.95
C HIS A 4 4.48 1.62 15.44
N ALA A 5 4.74 2.81 15.99
CA ALA A 5 3.69 3.72 16.45
C ALA A 5 2.75 4.15 15.31
N ILE A 6 3.27 4.33 14.09
CA ILE A 6 2.45 4.70 12.93
C ILE A 6 1.60 3.52 12.46
N VAL A 7 2.13 2.29 12.49
CA VAL A 7 1.35 1.08 12.17
C VAL A 7 0.22 0.88 13.16
N THR A 8 0.49 1.00 14.47
CA THR A 8 -0.54 0.93 15.51
C THR A 8 -1.62 1.99 15.30
N ALA A 9 -1.26 3.22 14.96
CA ALA A 9 -2.23 4.27 14.65
C ALA A 9 -3.10 3.94 13.43
N ILE A 10 -2.56 3.26 12.40
CA ILE A 10 -3.34 2.81 11.24
C ILE A 10 -4.34 1.71 11.65
N GLU A 11 -3.94 0.79 12.52
CA GLU A 11 -4.81 -0.28 13.02
C GLU A 11 -5.96 0.30 13.85
N GLU A 12 -5.68 1.24 14.74
CA GLU A 12 -6.69 1.93 15.56
C GLU A 12 -7.71 2.69 14.69
N GLU A 13 -7.25 3.43 13.68
CA GLU A 13 -8.13 4.12 12.72
C GLU A 13 -8.99 3.14 11.92
N SER A 14 -8.42 2.01 11.53
CA SER A 14 -9.14 0.97 10.79
C SER A 14 -10.22 0.32 11.66
N LEU A 15 -9.91 0.06 12.94
CA LEU A 15 -10.87 -0.47 13.91
C LEU A 15 -12.00 0.53 14.20
N ALA A 16 -11.67 1.82 14.32
CA ALA A 16 -12.67 2.88 14.51
C ALA A 16 -13.67 2.91 13.34
N LEU A 17 -13.17 2.84 12.11
CA LEU A 17 -14.00 2.77 10.91
C LEU A 17 -14.88 1.50 10.87
N CYS A 18 -14.34 0.34 11.29
CA CYS A 18 -15.10 -0.90 11.39
C CYS A 18 -16.22 -0.83 12.44
N ARG A 19 -15.97 -0.22 13.60
CA ARG A 19 -17.01 0.02 14.62
C ARG A 19 -18.10 0.93 14.10
N LEU A 20 -17.73 1.99 13.37
CA LEU A 20 -18.68 2.92 12.77
C LEU A 20 -19.61 2.19 11.77
N ARG A 21 -19.07 1.31 10.93
CA ARG A 21 -19.86 0.45 10.03
C ARG A 21 -20.84 -0.48 10.76
N ALA A 22 -20.46 -1.02 11.91
CA ALA A 22 -21.31 -1.91 12.70
C ALA A 22 -22.56 -1.22 13.29
N THR A 23 -22.52 0.11 13.45
CA THR A 23 -23.66 0.90 13.96
C THR A 23 -24.77 1.14 12.93
N GLY A 24 -24.60 0.68 11.67
CA GLY A 24 -25.65 0.74 10.65
C GLY A 24 -25.92 2.13 10.04
N ARG A 25 -25.22 3.18 10.46
CA ARG A 25 -25.34 4.55 9.91
C ARG A 25 -24.51 4.74 8.65
N GLN A 26 -24.69 3.86 7.65
CA GLN A 26 -23.83 3.83 6.46
C GLN A 26 -23.97 5.06 5.55
N ASP A 27 -25.16 5.67 5.52
CA ASP A 27 -25.47 6.78 4.60
C ASP A 27 -25.21 8.17 5.20
N VAL A 28 -25.15 8.28 6.53
CA VAL A 28 -25.10 9.57 7.25
C VAL A 28 -23.66 10.07 7.45
N ASP A 29 -22.65 9.23 7.19
CA ASP A 29 -21.28 9.54 7.62
C ASP A 29 -20.21 9.31 6.54
N LEU A 30 -20.55 9.66 5.29
CA LEU A 30 -19.58 9.69 4.19
C LEU A 30 -18.41 10.63 4.50
N GLU A 31 -18.67 11.76 5.18
CA GLU A 31 -17.63 12.69 5.59
C GLU A 31 -16.68 12.10 6.63
N ALA A 32 -17.16 11.39 7.66
CA ALA A 32 -16.26 10.71 8.58
C ALA A 32 -15.48 9.58 7.90
N ARG A 33 -16.10 8.84 6.97
CA ARG A 33 -15.38 7.84 6.16
C ARG A 33 -14.26 8.46 5.36
N ASP A 34 -14.51 9.57 4.69
CA ASP A 34 -13.50 10.33 3.95
C ASP A 34 -12.40 10.84 4.87
N HIS A 35 -12.75 11.33 6.05
CA HIS A 35 -11.81 11.78 7.07
C HIS A 35 -10.90 10.64 7.56
N HIS A 36 -11.45 9.46 7.87
CA HIS A 36 -10.67 8.26 8.22
C HIS A 36 -9.72 7.86 7.07
N CYS A 37 -10.21 7.85 5.82
CA CYS A 37 -9.37 7.55 4.67
C CYS A 37 -8.21 8.56 4.51
N ARG A 38 -8.46 9.85 4.72
CA ARG A 38 -7.43 10.90 4.67
C ARG A 38 -6.40 10.74 5.79
N ARG A 39 -6.83 10.41 7.01
CA ARG A 39 -5.95 10.13 8.16
C ARG A 39 -5.04 8.93 7.90
N ILE A 40 -5.60 7.80 7.47
CA ILE A 40 -4.82 6.61 7.10
C ILE A 40 -3.80 6.95 6.01
N ARG A 41 -4.20 7.68 4.97
CA ARG A 41 -3.29 8.08 3.88
C ARG A 41 -2.15 8.98 4.36
N SER A 42 -2.41 9.86 5.33
CA SER A 42 -1.38 10.68 5.98
C SER A 42 -0.39 9.82 6.76
N LEU A 43 -0.89 8.88 7.58
CA LEU A 43 -0.07 7.95 8.35
C LEU A 43 0.81 7.08 7.43
N ILE A 44 0.25 6.54 6.34
CA ILE A 44 1.02 5.77 5.34
C ILE A 44 2.13 6.62 4.70
N ARG A 45 1.88 7.90 4.42
CA ARG A 45 2.92 8.80 3.89
C ARG A 45 4.06 9.01 4.88
N GLN A 46 3.76 9.09 6.17
CA GLN A 46 4.77 9.18 7.24
C GLN A 46 5.49 7.86 7.47
N LEU A 47 4.82 6.72 7.29
CA LEU A 47 5.41 5.38 7.44
C LEU A 47 6.40 5.04 6.33
N ARG A 48 6.09 5.39 5.07
CA ARG A 48 6.90 5.07 3.88
C ARG A 48 8.39 5.34 4.01
N PRO A 49 8.87 6.51 4.48
CA PRO A 49 10.30 6.74 4.64
C PRO A 49 10.93 5.90 5.77
N LEU A 50 10.16 5.48 6.78
CA LEU A 50 10.67 4.76 7.95
C LEU A 50 10.85 3.26 7.69
N ILE A 51 10.00 2.66 6.86
CA ILE A 51 10.10 1.24 6.46
C ILE A 51 10.96 1.03 5.20
N GLY A 52 11.49 2.13 4.65
CA GLY A 52 12.09 2.17 3.32
C GLY A 52 11.03 2.13 2.22
N THR A 53 11.39 2.56 1.01
CA THR A 53 10.63 2.13 -0.16
C THR A 53 10.75 0.62 -0.21
N VAL A 54 9.63 -0.12 -0.24
CA VAL A 54 9.62 -1.44 -0.87
C VAL A 54 10.33 -1.18 -2.19
N GLU A 55 11.57 -1.66 -2.34
CA GLU A 55 12.21 -1.74 -3.64
C GLU A 55 11.09 -2.30 -4.48
N LYS A 56 10.54 -1.50 -5.40
CA LYS A 56 9.61 -2.02 -6.39
C LYS A 56 10.30 -3.31 -6.77
N ARG A 57 9.67 -4.47 -6.52
CA ARG A 57 10.15 -5.71 -7.10
C ARG A 57 10.28 -5.34 -8.55
N THR A 58 11.49 -5.01 -8.94
CA THR A 58 11.87 -4.69 -10.28
C THR A 58 11.68 -6.07 -10.85
N PHE A 59 10.51 -6.29 -11.43
CA PHE A 59 10.36 -7.30 -12.46
C PHE A 59 11.60 -7.07 -13.32
N GLY A 60 12.56 -7.99 -13.19
CA GLY A 60 13.97 -7.67 -13.36
C GLY A 60 14.17 -6.85 -14.62
N THR A 61 14.85 -5.71 -14.51
CA THR A 61 15.64 -5.23 -15.63
C THR A 61 16.51 -6.41 -16.03
N ALA A 62 16.19 -7.02 -17.17
CA ALA A 62 16.87 -8.19 -17.66
C ALA A 62 18.37 -7.89 -17.81
N GLY A 63 19.21 -8.71 -17.16
CA GLY A 63 20.66 -8.79 -17.37
C GLY A 63 21.46 -8.71 -16.06
N ARG A 64 22.41 -9.58 -15.72
CA ARG A 64 23.00 -10.77 -16.38
C ARG A 64 22.86 -11.96 -15.41
N SER A 65 22.41 -13.12 -15.90
CA SER A 65 22.68 -14.40 -15.21
C SER A 65 24.07 -14.88 -15.61
N GLU A 66 24.85 -15.34 -14.63
CA GLU A 66 26.14 -16.00 -14.81
C GLU A 66 26.05 -17.11 -15.87
N LYS A 67 27.11 -17.27 -16.67
CA LYS A 67 27.24 -18.14 -17.87
C LYS A 67 26.88 -17.53 -19.23
N GLY A 68 27.23 -16.26 -19.45
CA GLY A 68 27.74 -15.78 -20.73
C GLY A 68 26.83 -15.82 -21.97
N LYS A 69 25.53 -16.10 -21.84
CA LYS A 69 24.59 -16.06 -22.96
C LYS A 69 23.47 -15.04 -22.68
N PRO A 70 23.34 -13.98 -23.50
CA PRO A 70 22.18 -13.11 -23.41
C PRO A 70 20.94 -13.90 -23.81
N PHE A 71 19.89 -13.88 -22.99
CA PHE A 71 18.57 -14.40 -23.36
C PHE A 71 17.59 -13.24 -23.42
N THR A 72 16.80 -13.20 -24.49
CA THR A 72 15.80 -12.15 -24.72
C THR A 72 14.43 -12.69 -24.33
N VAL A 73 13.83 -12.15 -23.27
CA VAL A 73 12.45 -12.50 -22.90
C VAL A 73 11.51 -11.62 -23.71
N ALA A 74 10.96 -12.15 -24.80
CA ALA A 74 9.95 -11.46 -25.57
C ALA A 74 8.62 -11.43 -24.80
N ARG A 75 8.06 -10.23 -24.63
CA ARG A 75 6.76 -9.99 -24.00
C ARG A 75 5.67 -10.65 -24.85
N ARG A 76 4.96 -11.66 -24.33
CA ARG A 76 3.77 -12.22 -24.99
C ARG A 76 2.71 -11.10 -25.01
N ARG A 77 2.52 -10.44 -26.16
CA ARG A 77 1.39 -9.52 -26.34
C ARG A 77 0.11 -10.34 -26.19
N ARG A 78 -0.81 -9.90 -25.33
CA ARG A 78 -2.20 -10.35 -25.37
C ARG A 78 -2.73 -9.94 -26.75
N ALA A 79 -3.25 -10.90 -27.51
CA ALA A 79 -3.94 -10.63 -28.76
C ALA A 79 -5.10 -9.66 -28.48
N ALA A 80 -5.27 -8.67 -29.35
CA ALA A 80 -6.37 -7.71 -29.32
C ALA A 80 -7.70 -8.40 -29.64
#